data_AF-A0A1E4LEB4-F1
#
_entry.id   AF-A0A1E4LEB4-F1
#
_cell.length_a   1.000
_cell.length_b   1.000
_cell.length_c   1.000
_cell.angle_alpha   90.00
_cell.angle_beta   90.00
_cell.angle_gamma   90.00
#
_symmetry.space_group_name_H-M   'P 1'
#
loop_
_entity.id
_entity.type
_entity.pdbx_description
1 polymer ?
#
loop_
_entity_poly.entity_id
_entity_poly.type
_entity_poly.pdbx_seq_one_letter_code
_entity_poly.pdbx_strand_id
1 'polypeptide(L)'
;MPDHVHLLISGRLPTSDIKRAMDAFKYESGHWFLRNAAGVEWQRNYYDHVIRHTESLSNHVVYTLNNPVRAGLVDHWNDYPFSGSIGVDLVEYLRDLEESVKFGGLHGGSERRRRKFD
;
A
#
# COMPACT_ATOMS: atom_id res chain seq x y z
N MET A 1 -12.75 0.83 -2.80
CA MET A 1 -13.67 0.40 -3.88
C MET A 1 -15.06 0.31 -3.25
N PRO A 2 -16.15 0.33 -4.04
CA PRO A 2 -17.51 0.34 -3.49
C PRO A 2 -17.83 -0.86 -2.56
N ASP A 3 -17.18 -1.99 -2.80
CA ASP A 3 -17.44 -3.28 -2.15
C ASP A 3 -16.25 -3.81 -1.32
N HIS A 4 -15.05 -3.23 -1.46
CA HIS A 4 -13.86 -3.64 -0.69
C HIS A 4 -12.79 -2.54 -0.57
N VAL A 5 -11.78 -2.79 0.26
CA VAL A 5 -10.61 -1.92 0.46
C VAL A 5 -9.32 -2.68 0.14
N HIS A 6 -8.36 -1.98 -0.47
CA HIS A 6 -6.98 -2.44 -0.59
C HIS A 6 -6.12 -1.61 0.36
N LEU A 7 -5.34 -2.28 1.21
CA LEU A 7 -4.54 -1.63 2.24
C LEU A 7 -3.07 -2.09 2.12
N LEU A 8 -2.16 -1.12 2.17
CA LEU A 8 -0.74 -1.35 2.41
C LEU A 8 -0.42 -0.84 3.80
N ILE A 9 0.04 -1.74 4.67
CA ILE A 9 0.27 -1.45 6.08
C ILE A 9 1.60 -2.04 6.52
N SER A 10 2.31 -1.28 7.36
CA SER A 10 3.59 -1.69 7.94
C SER A 10 3.51 -1.62 9.46
N GLY A 11 3.98 -2.67 10.11
CA GLY A 11 4.26 -2.62 11.55
C GLY A 11 5.37 -1.61 11.84
N ARG A 12 5.24 -0.84 12.92
CA ARG A 12 6.24 0.16 13.34
C ARG A 12 7.19 -0.37 14.41
N LEU A 13 6.81 -1.45 15.08
CA LEU A 13 7.56 -2.10 16.14
C LEU A 13 7.78 -3.58 15.82
N PRO A 14 8.87 -4.22 16.30
CA PRO A 14 9.06 -5.66 16.15
C PRO A 14 7.93 -6.52 16.75
N THR A 15 7.20 -5.97 17.71
CA THR A 15 6.05 -6.60 18.38
C THR A 15 4.71 -6.33 17.69
N SER A 16 4.72 -5.68 16.51
CA SER A 16 3.48 -5.39 15.76
C SER A 16 2.83 -6.69 15.31
N ASP A 17 1.52 -6.80 15.50
CA ASP A 17 0.73 -7.97 15.13
C ASP A 17 -0.34 -7.55 14.10
N ILE A 18 -0.10 -7.96 12.85
CA ILE A 18 -0.97 -7.64 11.72
C ILE A 18 -2.36 -8.25 11.88
N LYS A 19 -2.45 -9.45 12.44
CA LYS A 19 -3.71 -10.13 12.62
C LYS A 19 -4.56 -9.39 13.65
N ARG A 20 -3.97 -9.03 14.80
CA ARG A 20 -4.68 -8.25 15.83
C ARG A 20 -5.11 -6.88 15.30
N ALA A 21 -4.28 -6.22 14.50
CA ALA A 21 -4.64 -4.95 13.88
C ALA A 21 -5.84 -5.09 12.93
N MET A 22 -5.87 -6.13 12.09
CA MET A 22 -6.98 -6.38 11.17
C MET A 22 -8.25 -6.82 11.89
N ASP A 23 -8.14 -7.65 12.94
CA ASP A 23 -9.28 -8.03 13.77
C ASP A 23 -9.92 -6.79 14.42
N ALA A 24 -9.10 -5.90 14.99
CA ALA A 24 -9.56 -4.65 15.57
C ALA A 24 -10.20 -3.72 14.50
N PHE A 25 -9.55 -3.55 13.35
CA PHE A 25 -10.09 -2.75 12.25
C PHE A 25 -11.48 -3.22 11.83
N LYS A 26 -11.65 -4.53 11.57
CA LYS A 26 -12.94 -5.10 11.14
C LYS A 26 -14.00 -5.04 12.24
N TYR A 27 -13.60 -5.25 13.49
CA TYR A 27 -14.51 -5.16 14.63
C TYR A 27 -15.05 -3.74 14.81
N GLU A 28 -14.17 -2.75 14.91
CA GLU A 28 -14.57 -1.36 15.17
C GLU A 28 -15.38 -0.77 14.01
N SER A 29 -14.91 -0.96 12.78
CA SER A 29 -15.64 -0.47 11.59
C SER A 29 -16.94 -1.24 11.35
N GLY A 30 -16.96 -2.56 11.57
CA GLY A 30 -18.19 -3.36 11.47
C GLY A 30 -19.24 -2.96 12.49
N HIS A 31 -18.83 -2.70 13.73
CA HIS A 31 -19.72 -2.18 14.76
C HIS A 31 -20.23 -0.77 14.41
N TRP A 32 -19.40 0.08 13.80
CA TRP A 32 -19.85 1.36 13.25
C TRP A 32 -20.87 1.18 12.12
N PHE A 33 -20.66 0.25 11.17
CA PHE A 33 -21.62 -0.04 10.09
C PHE A 33 -22.98 -0.44 10.65
N LEU A 34 -22.99 -1.31 11.66
CA LEU A 34 -24.21 -1.76 12.33
C LEU A 34 -24.96 -0.59 13.00
N ARG A 35 -24.25 0.24 13.77
CA ARG A 35 -24.86 1.39 14.47
C ARG A 35 -25.42 2.46 13.55
N ASN A 36 -24.85 2.59 12.35
CA ASN A 36 -25.23 3.62 11.38
C ASN A 36 -26.11 3.05 10.25
N ALA A 37 -26.58 1.81 10.37
CA ALA A 37 -27.40 1.14 9.36
C ALA A 37 -26.81 1.24 7.93
N ALA A 38 -25.49 1.08 7.80
CA ALA A 38 -24.76 1.31 6.56
C ALA A 38 -25.11 0.30 5.44
N GLY A 39 -25.82 -0.79 5.76
CA GLY A 39 -26.23 -1.81 4.79
C GLY A 39 -25.07 -2.65 4.24
N VAL A 40 -23.92 -2.64 4.92
CA VAL A 40 -22.71 -3.37 4.53
C VAL A 40 -22.13 -4.13 5.72
N GLU A 41 -21.44 -5.23 5.43
CA GLU A 41 -20.73 -6.04 6.41
C GLU A 41 -19.39 -6.50 5.86
N TRP A 42 -18.44 -6.79 6.75
CA TRP A 42 -17.19 -7.39 6.33
C TRP A 42 -17.38 -8.87 6.02
N GLN A 43 -16.87 -9.31 4.87
CA GLN A 43 -16.62 -10.73 4.61
C GLN A 43 -15.81 -11.36 5.75
N ARG A 44 -16.05 -12.65 6.07
CA ARG A 44 -15.39 -13.34 7.20
C ARG A 44 -13.85 -13.28 7.11
N ASN A 45 -13.30 -13.58 5.93
CA ASN A 45 -11.86 -13.65 5.70
C ASN A 45 -11.33 -12.38 5.03
N TYR A 46 -10.03 -12.33 4.80
CA TYR A 46 -9.36 -11.32 3.97
C TYR A 46 -8.21 -11.99 3.22
N TYR A 47 -7.75 -11.37 2.15
CA TYR A 47 -6.52 -11.75 1.48
C TYR A 47 -5.37 -10.95 2.09
N ASP A 48 -4.28 -11.64 2.46
CA ASP A 48 -3.05 -11.03 2.92
C ASP A 48 -1.85 -11.49 2.07
N HIS A 49 -0.94 -10.56 1.82
CA HIS A 49 0.33 -10.81 1.14
C HIS A 49 1.44 -10.08 1.89
N VAL A 50 2.45 -10.83 2.35
CA VAL A 50 3.62 -10.25 3.01
C VAL A 50 4.62 -9.85 1.93
N ILE A 51 4.81 -8.53 1.78
CA ILE A 51 5.80 -7.98 0.85
C ILE A 51 7.21 -8.31 1.34
N ARG A 52 7.93 -9.10 0.54
CA ARG A 52 9.31 -9.52 0.85
C ARG A 52 10.32 -8.54 0.25
N HIS A 53 11.55 -8.55 0.76
CA HIS A 53 12.64 -7.70 0.24
C HIS A 53 12.95 -7.90 -1.25
N THR A 54 12.60 -9.05 -1.83
CA THR A 54 12.77 -9.35 -3.26
C THR A 54 11.69 -8.71 -4.13
N GLU A 55 10.60 -8.25 -3.52
CA GLU A 55 9.48 -7.64 -4.23
C GLU A 55 9.59 -6.12 -4.18
N SER A 56 9.15 -5.48 -5.26
CA SER A 56 9.10 -4.03 -5.31
C SER A 56 7.90 -3.51 -4.52
N LEU A 57 8.17 -2.83 -3.40
CA LEU A 57 7.13 -2.13 -2.64
C LEU A 57 6.42 -1.08 -3.52
N SER A 58 7.16 -0.39 -4.39
CA SER A 58 6.58 0.63 -5.26
C SER A 58 5.59 0.04 -6.26
N ASN A 59 5.83 -1.19 -6.76
CA ASN A 59 4.85 -1.88 -7.60
C ASN A 59 3.54 -2.14 -6.84
N HIS A 60 3.61 -2.47 -5.55
CA HIS A 60 2.43 -2.67 -4.71
C HIS A 60 1.69 -1.36 -4.44
N VAL A 61 2.42 -0.26 -4.21
CA VAL A 61 1.83 1.09 -4.05
C VAL A 61 1.09 1.49 -5.32
N VAL A 62 1.76 1.44 -6.47
CA VAL A 62 1.18 1.77 -7.78
C VAL A 62 -0.02 0.88 -8.08
N TYR A 63 0.09 -0.43 -7.81
CA TYR A 63 -1.03 -1.36 -7.96
C TYR A 63 -2.23 -0.94 -7.11
N THR A 64 -2.01 -0.66 -5.82
CA THR A 64 -3.05 -0.28 -4.86
C THR A 64 -3.79 0.96 -5.33
N LEU A 65 -3.05 2.01 -5.70
CA LEU A 65 -3.62 3.27 -6.19
C LEU A 65 -4.37 3.11 -7.51
N ASN A 66 -3.93 2.22 -8.40
CA ASN A 66 -4.59 2.04 -9.70
C ASN A 66 -5.80 1.08 -9.67
N ASN A 67 -6.14 0.46 -8.53
CA ASN A 67 -7.33 -0.42 -8.49
C ASN A 67 -8.65 0.29 -8.86
N PRO A 68 -8.94 1.51 -8.37
CA PRO A 68 -10.11 2.27 -8.82
C PRO A 68 -10.14 2.52 -10.34
N VAL A 69 -8.98 2.77 -10.95
CA VAL A 69 -8.85 2.95 -12.41
C VAL A 69 -9.14 1.64 -13.14
N ARG A 70 -8.54 0.54 -12.67
CA ARG A 70 -8.77 -0.82 -13.22
C ARG A 70 -10.22 -1.27 -13.10
N ALA A 71 -10.93 -0.77 -12.09
CA ALA A 71 -12.37 -1.00 -11.89
C ALA A 71 -13.27 -0.06 -12.71
N GLY A 72 -12.69 0.89 -13.46
CA GLY A 72 -13.43 1.85 -14.27
C GLY A 72 -14.19 2.90 -13.45
N LEU A 73 -13.78 3.14 -12.20
CA LEU A 73 -14.44 4.12 -11.32
C LEU A 73 -13.99 5.56 -11.59
N VAL A 74 -12.75 5.72 -12.08
CA VAL A 74 -12.09 7.00 -12.36
C VAL A 74 -11.05 6.82 -13.46
N ASP A 75 -10.72 7.88 -14.18
CA ASP A 75 -9.67 7.87 -15.22
C ASP A 75 -8.26 7.95 -14.64
N HIS A 76 -8.09 8.70 -13.54
CA HIS A 76 -6.84 8.79 -12.80
C HIS A 76 -7.01 8.40 -11.34
N TRP A 77 -5.99 7.76 -10.76
CA TRP A 77 -6.07 7.22 -9.39
C TRP A 77 -6.35 8.29 -8.33
N ASN A 78 -5.87 9.52 -8.57
CA ASN A 78 -6.01 10.68 -7.69
C ASN A 78 -7.40 11.31 -7.76
N ASP A 79 -8.24 10.91 -8.71
CA ASP A 79 -9.64 11.34 -8.79
C ASP A 79 -10.54 10.49 -7.88
N TYR A 80 -10.05 9.34 -7.38
CA TYR A 80 -10.80 8.52 -6.44
C TYR A 80 -10.66 9.09 -5.01
N PRO A 81 -11.74 9.62 -4.41
CA PRO A 81 -11.66 10.40 -3.17
C PRO A 81 -11.26 9.58 -1.94
N PHE A 82 -11.26 8.25 -2.05
CA PHE A 82 -10.90 7.32 -0.98
C PHE A 82 -9.51 6.69 -1.17
N SER A 83 -8.69 7.24 -2.08
CA SER A 83 -7.26 6.92 -2.20
C SER A 83 -6.44 7.84 -1.31
N GLY A 84 -5.43 7.30 -0.62
CA GLY A 84 -4.55 8.12 0.22
C GLY A 84 -3.60 7.30 1.08
N SER A 85 -2.90 7.99 1.99
CA SER A 85 -1.96 7.41 2.94
C SER A 85 -2.12 8.05 4.32
N ILE A 86 -1.70 7.32 5.36
CA ILE A 86 -1.57 7.85 6.71
C ILE A 86 -0.11 7.66 7.16
N GLY A 87 0.54 8.73 7.58
CA GLY A 87 1.92 8.71 8.07
C GLY A 87 3.00 8.66 6.97
N VAL A 88 2.62 8.84 5.70
CA VAL A 88 3.51 9.00 4.55
C VAL A 88 2.95 10.14 3.71
N ASP A 89 3.77 11.09 3.29
CA ASP A 89 3.39 12.03 2.23
C ASP A 89 3.40 11.26 0.90
N LEU A 90 2.20 10.90 0.41
CA LEU A 90 2.07 10.08 -0.78
C LEU A 90 2.57 10.81 -2.04
N VAL A 91 2.42 12.13 -2.08
CA VAL A 91 2.82 12.92 -3.25
C VAL A 91 4.34 13.00 -3.33
N GLU A 92 4.99 13.28 -2.20
CA GLU A 92 6.46 13.26 -2.11
C GLU A 92 7.01 11.86 -2.45
N TYR A 93 6.44 10.81 -1.84
CA TYR A 93 6.84 9.43 -2.11
C TYR A 93 6.75 9.05 -3.60
N LEU A 94 5.66 9.43 -4.28
CA LEU A 94 5.49 9.13 -5.70
C LEU A 94 6.45 9.93 -6.59
N ARG A 95 6.79 11.17 -6.22
CA ARG A 95 7.82 11.95 -6.93
C ARG A 95 9.19 11.29 -6.81
N ASP A 96 9.59 10.91 -5.60
CA ASP A 96 10.86 10.22 -5.35
C ASP A 96 10.94 8.91 -6.14
N LEU A 97 9.81 8.18 -6.20
CA LEU A 97 9.71 6.98 -6.99
C LEU A 97 9.90 7.26 -8.49
N GLU A 98 9.23 8.27 -9.05
CA GLU A 98 9.41 8.64 -10.46
C GLU A 98 10.86 9.04 -10.78
N GLU A 99 11.49 9.81 -9.92
CA GLU A 99 12.89 10.19 -10.07
C GLU A 99 13.81 8.97 -10.01
N SER A 100 13.58 8.07 -9.05
CA SER A 100 14.37 6.84 -8.93
C SER A 100 14.25 5.94 -10.18
N VAL A 101 13.10 5.91 -10.84
CA VAL A 101 12.89 5.17 -12.10
C VAL A 101 13.60 5.88 -13.26
N LYS A 102 13.47 7.22 -13.36
CA LYS A 102 14.11 8.03 -14.40
C LYS A 102 15.64 7.95 -14.34
N PHE A 103 16.23 7.93 -13.15
CA PHE A 103 17.69 7.87 -12.95
C PHE A 103 18.22 6.44 -12.76
N GLY A 104 17.38 5.48 -12.37
CA GLY A 104 17.72 4.07 -12.13
C GLY A 104 17.81 3.20 -13.39
N GLY A 105 17.37 3.69 -14.56
CA GLY A 105 17.52 3.03 -15.85
C GLY A 105 18.98 2.86 -16.35
N LEU A 106 19.98 3.34 -15.58
CA LEU A 106 21.41 3.25 -15.90
C LEU A 106 22.19 2.20 -15.11
N HIS A 107 21.56 1.25 -14.41
CA HIS A 107 22.29 0.17 -13.72
C HIS A 107 22.05 -1.20 -14.35
N GLY A 108 22.42 -1.29 -15.63
CA GLY A 108 23.03 -2.50 -16.17
C GLY A 108 24.52 -2.50 -15.86
N GLY A 109 24.93 -3.31 -14.88
CA GLY A 109 26.31 -3.81 -14.70
C GLY A 109 27.42 -2.80 -14.44
N SER A 110 27.92 -2.73 -13.21
CA SER A 110 29.37 -2.86 -12.95
C SER A 110 29.62 -3.04 -11.45
N GLU A 111 30.34 -4.11 -11.14
CA GLU A 111 31.04 -4.31 -9.87
C GLU A 111 31.77 -3.01 -9.45
N ARG A 112 31.52 -2.52 -8.23
CA ARG A 112 32.50 -1.67 -7.56
C ARG A 112 33.47 -2.54 -6.77
N ARG A 113 34.56 -2.90 -7.45
CA ARG A 113 35.83 -3.27 -6.82
C ARG A 113 36.33 -2.14 -5.91
N ARG A 114 36.64 -2.54 -4.67
CA ARG A 114 37.76 -2.14 -3.78
C ARG A 114 37.93 -0.65 -3.44
N ARG A 115 38.06 -0.40 -2.12
CA ARG A 115 39.36 0.03 -1.57
C ARG A 115 39.65 -0.72 -0.26
N LYS A 116 40.79 -1.40 -0.25
CA LYS A 116 41.56 -1.69 0.96
C LYS A 116 41.94 -0.34 1.58
N PHE A 117 41.81 -0.22 2.89
CA PHE A 117 42.67 0.67 3.67
C PHE A 117 43.65 -0.22 4.42
N ASP A 118 44.88 0.25 4.44
CA ASP A 118 46.08 -0.38 5.01
C ASP A 118 45.97 -0.64 6.52
#